data_AF-A0A2A5RKK5-F1
#
_entry.id   AF-A0A2A5RKK5-F1
#
_cell.length_a   1.000
_cell.length_b   1.000
_cell.length_c   1.000
_cell.angle_alpha   90.00
_cell.angle_beta   90.00
_cell.angle_gamma   90.00
#
_symmetry.space_group_name_H-M   'P 1'
#
loop_
_entity.id
_entity.type
_entity.pdbx_description
1 polymer ?
#
loop_
_entity_poly.entity_id
_entity_poly.type
_entity_poly.pdbx_seq_one_letter_code
_entity_poly.pdbx_strand_id
1 'polypeptide(L)'
;MLMIENFLISGYTKRESKGVYRFNLNTERSEMSNLELVTEVNGPTYLTLDAHNHLYTVAAENGNGGTSAFSFDGNKGTKLNSVLAPGASNCFVAVDEKRGLVYAANYHLGEVRVYKRLSDGQIELADTVKHEDLHGPKPEQKGALCHFANLTPDNRLVVCDLGNDAVYTYAISDDGKLSDELIYFSAPGSGDRHITFSADGKFAYLACELDSTLEVLAYENGTFTLLQKISTLPETHTGFNGVAAIRLTADGKFLYLSNRGHDSIVTFKVAQNGASVERIGWTATEGNIPRDFNFNKTEDFIVVAHQDSDNLTLFERNKDTGALTVAQKDFYAPEITCVLPY
;
A
#
# COMPACT_ATOMS: atom_id res chain seq x y z
N MET A 1 16.24 -14.81 -23.80
CA MET A 1 16.26 -13.33 -23.85
C MET A 1 16.10 -12.92 -22.40
N LEU A 2 17.11 -12.27 -21.81
CA LEU A 2 17.10 -11.94 -20.37
C LEU A 2 15.78 -11.25 -20.03
N MET A 3 15.00 -11.82 -19.12
CA MET A 3 13.77 -11.22 -18.65
C MET A 3 14.13 -10.16 -17.60
N ILE A 4 14.19 -8.91 -18.06
CA ILE A 4 14.37 -7.74 -17.21
C ILE A 4 13.00 -7.13 -16.91
N GLU A 5 12.68 -7.04 -15.64
CA GLU A 5 11.51 -6.33 -15.13
C GLU A 5 11.93 -5.00 -14.50
N ASN A 6 11.05 -4.01 -14.52
CA ASN A 6 11.33 -2.70 -13.93
C ASN A 6 10.43 -2.45 -12.73
N PHE A 7 10.97 -1.72 -11.76
CA PHE A 7 10.25 -1.29 -10.58
C PHE A 7 10.45 0.21 -10.41
N LEU A 8 9.39 0.90 -10.01
CA LEU A 8 9.47 2.21 -9.39
C LEU A 8 9.46 2.04 -7.88
N ILE A 9 10.29 2.83 -7.20
CA ILE A 9 10.33 2.90 -5.74
C ILE A 9 10.36 4.35 -5.29
N SER A 10 9.76 4.61 -4.13
CA SER A 10 9.72 5.94 -3.56
C SER A 10 9.57 5.90 -2.05
N GLY A 11 9.79 7.03 -1.39
CA GLY A 11 9.89 7.05 0.06
C GLY A 11 9.90 8.44 0.67
N TYR A 12 10.46 8.52 1.88
CA TYR A 12 10.79 9.81 2.47
C TYR A 12 11.96 10.45 1.71
N THR A 13 12.12 11.76 1.89
CA THR A 13 13.26 12.55 1.40
C THR A 13 13.82 13.41 2.54
N LYS A 14 13.97 12.79 3.73
CA LYS A 14 14.40 13.48 4.95
C LYS A 14 15.92 13.43 5.13
N ARG A 15 16.59 12.47 4.47
CA ARG A 15 18.04 12.29 4.50
C ARG A 15 18.65 12.36 3.11
N GLU A 16 18.73 11.24 2.40
CA GLU A 16 19.50 11.07 1.16
C GLU A 16 18.62 10.94 -0.07
N SER A 17 17.41 10.43 0.10
CA SER A 17 16.47 10.24 -0.99
C SER A 17 16.02 11.58 -1.57
N LYS A 18 15.91 11.63 -2.90
CA LYS A 18 15.52 12.83 -3.67
C LYS A 18 14.11 12.74 -4.28
N GLY A 19 13.49 11.57 -4.26
CA GLY A 19 12.17 11.39 -4.86
C GLY A 19 11.90 9.97 -5.31
N VAL A 20 11.57 9.81 -6.58
CA VAL A 20 11.19 8.53 -7.18
C VAL A 20 12.37 7.95 -7.94
N TYR A 21 12.65 6.67 -7.71
CA TYR A 21 13.72 5.93 -8.36
C TYR A 21 13.15 4.77 -9.17
N ARG A 22 13.96 4.27 -10.12
CA ARG A 22 13.73 2.98 -10.78
C ARG A 22 14.90 2.05 -10.54
N PHE A 23 14.65 0.75 -10.61
CA PHE A 23 15.69 -0.27 -10.73
C PHE A 23 15.22 -1.41 -11.62
N ASN A 24 16.16 -2.27 -12.03
CA ASN A 24 15.90 -3.45 -12.84
C ASN A 24 15.99 -4.72 -12.00
N LEU A 25 15.04 -5.64 -12.17
CA LEU A 25 15.14 -7.02 -11.70
C LEU A 25 15.45 -7.94 -12.88
N ASN A 26 16.56 -8.67 -12.80
CA ASN A 26 16.87 -9.76 -13.69
C ASN A 26 16.37 -11.08 -13.10
N THR A 27 15.29 -11.62 -13.65
CA THR A 27 14.64 -12.83 -13.11
C THR A 27 15.39 -14.12 -13.43
N GLU A 28 16.29 -14.12 -14.43
CA GLU A 28 17.13 -15.29 -14.72
C GLU A 28 18.32 -15.40 -13.75
N ARG A 29 18.78 -14.26 -13.21
CA ARG A 29 19.92 -14.19 -12.27
C ARG A 29 19.51 -13.96 -10.82
N SER A 30 18.22 -13.72 -10.57
CA SER A 30 17.69 -13.34 -9.26
C SER A 30 18.43 -12.13 -8.68
N GLU A 31 18.60 -11.07 -9.48
CA GLU A 31 19.45 -9.91 -9.15
C GLU A 31 18.80 -8.58 -9.51
N MET A 32 18.82 -7.63 -8.57
CA MET A 32 18.46 -6.23 -8.74
C MET A 32 19.69 -5.39 -9.12
N SER A 33 19.51 -4.44 -10.05
CA SER A 33 20.59 -3.58 -10.57
C SER A 33 20.06 -2.20 -11.03
N ASN A 34 20.98 -1.27 -11.33
CA ASN A 34 20.70 0.01 -11.99
C ASN A 34 19.68 0.90 -11.25
N LEU A 35 19.97 1.26 -10.00
CA LEU A 35 19.18 2.26 -9.29
C LEU A 35 19.40 3.65 -9.92
N GLU A 36 18.33 4.26 -10.43
CA GLU A 36 18.38 5.55 -11.11
C GLU A 36 17.24 6.46 -10.63
N LEU A 37 17.55 7.74 -10.44
CA LEU A 37 16.55 8.75 -10.10
C LEU A 37 15.67 9.05 -11.32
N VAL A 38 14.36 8.86 -11.19
CA VAL A 38 13.36 9.12 -12.24
C VAL A 38 12.88 10.56 -12.20
N THR A 39 12.60 11.08 -11.00
CA THR A 39 12.16 12.46 -10.81
C THR A 39 12.32 12.92 -9.36
N GLU A 40 12.62 14.20 -9.16
CA GLU A 40 12.73 14.81 -7.83
C GLU A 40 11.34 15.20 -7.32
N VAL A 41 10.99 14.70 -6.15
CA VAL A 41 9.71 14.97 -5.49
C VAL A 41 9.95 14.94 -3.99
N ASN A 42 9.39 15.89 -3.24
CA ASN A 42 9.50 15.91 -1.79
C ASN A 42 8.54 14.90 -1.15
N GLY A 43 9.10 13.95 -0.40
CA GLY A 43 8.37 12.95 0.38
C GLY A 43 7.31 12.13 -0.38
N PRO A 44 7.57 11.57 -1.58
CA PRO A 44 6.65 10.71 -2.32
C PRO A 44 6.53 9.33 -1.65
N THR A 45 6.05 9.28 -0.40
CA THR A 45 5.97 8.05 0.41
C THR A 45 5.05 6.96 -0.16
N TYR A 46 4.24 7.29 -1.17
CA TYR A 46 3.46 6.34 -1.97
C TYR A 46 3.33 6.85 -3.42
N LEU A 47 3.27 5.91 -4.37
CA LEU A 47 3.06 6.20 -5.77
C LEU A 47 2.20 5.14 -6.46
N THR A 48 1.67 5.50 -7.63
CA THR A 48 0.97 4.58 -8.54
C THR A 48 1.19 5.03 -9.98
N LEU A 49 1.03 4.11 -10.93
CA LEU A 49 0.97 4.39 -12.35
C LEU A 49 -0.44 4.13 -12.87
N ASP A 50 -0.77 4.77 -13.98
CA ASP A 50 -1.88 4.33 -14.82
C ASP A 50 -1.43 3.53 -16.05
N ALA A 51 -2.40 3.00 -16.79
CA ALA A 51 -2.20 2.25 -18.02
C ALA A 51 -1.57 3.06 -19.18
N HIS A 52 -1.48 4.39 -19.05
CA HIS A 52 -0.88 5.30 -20.01
C HIS A 52 0.51 5.81 -19.59
N ASN A 53 1.08 5.25 -18.51
CA ASN A 53 2.33 5.70 -17.88
C ASN A 53 2.28 7.14 -17.38
N HIS A 54 1.16 7.57 -16.80
CA HIS A 54 1.14 8.73 -15.91
C HIS A 54 1.42 8.26 -14.49
N LEU A 55 2.42 8.89 -13.87
CA LEU A 55 2.84 8.64 -12.50
C LEU A 55 2.14 9.61 -11.56
N TYR A 56 1.50 9.07 -10.54
CA TYR A 56 0.88 9.83 -9.45
C TYR A 56 1.62 9.56 -8.16
N THR A 57 2.03 10.61 -7.47
CA THR A 57 2.73 10.49 -6.19
C THR A 57 2.06 11.35 -5.14
N VAL A 58 2.12 10.92 -3.88
CA VAL A 58 1.92 11.85 -2.77
C VAL A 58 2.97 12.97 -2.86
N ALA A 59 2.62 14.18 -2.42
CA ALA A 59 3.49 15.34 -2.53
C ALA A 59 3.28 16.32 -1.37
N ALA A 60 4.35 17.02 -0.99
CA ALA A 60 4.35 18.12 -0.04
C ALA A 60 5.21 19.29 -0.54
N GLU A 61 4.65 20.50 -0.56
CA GLU A 61 5.36 21.71 -0.95
C GLU A 61 4.88 22.90 -0.10
N ASN A 62 5.82 23.63 0.52
CA ASN A 62 5.56 24.90 1.22
C ASN A 62 4.42 24.84 2.27
N GLY A 63 4.33 23.75 3.03
CA GLY A 63 3.29 23.55 4.06
C GLY A 63 1.93 23.10 3.51
N ASN A 64 1.85 22.82 2.20
CA ASN A 64 0.71 22.21 1.56
C ASN A 64 1.02 20.76 1.20
N GLY A 65 -0.01 19.91 1.23
CA GLY A 65 0.08 18.50 0.91
C GLY A 65 -1.01 18.04 -0.05
N GLY A 66 -0.73 17.02 -0.84
CA GLY A 66 -1.67 16.47 -1.81
C GLY A 66 -1.03 15.47 -2.75
N THR A 67 -1.40 15.55 -4.03
CA THR A 67 -0.94 14.63 -5.08
C THR A 67 -0.31 15.42 -6.23
N SER A 68 0.77 14.88 -6.80
CA SER A 68 1.37 15.38 -8.04
C SER A 68 1.25 14.35 -9.15
N ALA A 69 1.05 14.83 -10.37
CA ALA A 69 0.98 14.03 -11.58
C ALA A 69 2.20 14.30 -12.47
N PHE A 70 2.70 13.25 -13.11
CA PHE A 70 3.84 13.28 -14.02
C PHE A 70 3.54 12.42 -15.25
N SER A 71 4.02 12.83 -16.42
CA SER A 71 4.18 11.89 -17.52
C SER A 71 5.46 11.08 -17.30
N PHE A 72 5.43 9.78 -17.60
CA PHE A 72 6.57 8.90 -17.42
C PHE A 72 6.87 8.16 -18.73
N ASP A 73 8.06 8.39 -19.29
CA ASP A 73 8.50 7.78 -20.55
C ASP A 73 9.23 6.43 -20.36
N GLY A 74 9.20 5.88 -19.15
CA GLY A 74 9.96 4.70 -18.74
C GLY A 74 11.32 5.04 -18.14
N ASN A 75 11.83 6.27 -18.32
CA ASN A 75 13.13 6.74 -17.84
C ASN A 75 13.03 7.94 -16.90
N LYS A 76 12.22 8.95 -17.26
CA LYS A 76 12.11 10.20 -16.53
C LYS A 76 10.65 10.56 -16.30
N GLY A 77 10.35 11.05 -15.10
CA GLY A 77 9.07 11.64 -14.76
C GLY A 77 9.09 13.16 -15.04
N THR A 78 8.23 13.64 -15.94
CA THR A 78 8.05 15.07 -16.21
C THR A 78 6.78 15.56 -15.54
N LYS A 79 6.92 16.51 -14.60
CA LYS A 79 5.78 17.03 -13.83
C LYS A 79 4.75 17.66 -14.76
N LEU A 80 3.49 17.26 -14.58
CA LEU A 80 2.33 17.82 -15.29
C LEU A 80 1.67 18.90 -14.44
N ASN A 81 1.17 18.51 -13.27
CA ASN A 81 0.61 19.44 -12.28
C ASN A 81 0.67 18.88 -10.85
N SER A 82 0.29 19.70 -9.87
CA SER A 82 0.06 19.30 -8.48
C SER A 82 -1.25 19.88 -7.99
N VAL A 83 -2.02 19.08 -7.26
CA VAL A 83 -3.22 19.55 -6.55
C VAL A 83 -2.98 19.39 -5.06
N LEU A 84 -2.61 20.50 -4.43
CA LEU A 84 -2.22 20.59 -3.02
C LEU A 84 -3.21 21.47 -2.24
N ALA A 85 -3.33 21.20 -0.95
CA ALA A 85 -4.10 22.02 -0.01
C ALA A 85 -3.30 22.22 1.29
N PRO A 86 -3.59 23.26 2.08
CA PRO A 86 -2.92 23.49 3.35
C PRO A 86 -2.92 22.27 4.27
N GLY A 87 -1.77 21.98 4.88
CA GLY A 87 -1.61 20.88 5.81
C GLY A 87 -0.77 19.72 5.27
N ALA A 88 -0.97 18.56 5.85
CA ALA A 88 -0.12 17.39 5.61
C ALA A 88 -0.32 16.76 4.23
N SER A 89 0.70 16.06 3.75
CA SER A 89 0.63 15.26 2.53
C SER A 89 -0.32 14.07 2.67
N ASN A 90 -0.81 13.62 1.52
CA ASN A 90 -1.44 12.29 1.41
C ASN A 90 -0.42 11.21 1.81
N CYS A 91 -0.93 10.02 2.14
CA CYS A 91 -0.14 8.84 2.52
C CYS A 91 -0.36 7.65 1.58
N PHE A 92 -1.35 7.71 0.70
CA PHE A 92 -1.70 6.69 -0.27
C PHE A 92 -2.29 7.33 -1.53
N VAL A 93 -2.08 6.70 -2.68
CA VAL A 93 -2.68 7.07 -3.98
C VAL A 93 -3.00 5.82 -4.80
N ALA A 94 -4.14 5.82 -5.51
CA ALA A 94 -4.56 4.74 -6.42
C ALA A 94 -5.33 5.29 -7.63
N VAL A 95 -5.37 4.53 -8.73
CA VAL A 95 -6.04 4.90 -9.99
C VAL A 95 -7.30 4.05 -10.19
N ASP A 96 -8.40 4.69 -10.58
CA ASP A 96 -9.56 4.06 -11.19
C ASP A 96 -9.52 4.30 -12.71
N GLU A 97 -9.09 3.27 -13.44
CA GLU A 97 -8.98 3.35 -14.89
C GLU A 97 -10.32 3.56 -15.58
N LYS A 98 -11.38 2.92 -15.04
CA LYS A 98 -12.69 2.87 -15.67
C LYS A 98 -13.38 4.24 -15.59
N ARG A 99 -13.27 4.91 -14.45
CA ARG A 99 -13.87 6.25 -14.24
C ARG A 99 -12.91 7.40 -14.57
N GLY A 100 -11.63 7.11 -14.78
CA GLY A 100 -10.62 8.16 -14.94
C GLY A 100 -10.49 8.99 -13.67
N LEU A 101 -10.40 8.32 -12.52
CA LEU A 101 -10.24 8.98 -11.22
C LEU A 101 -8.90 8.57 -10.57
N VAL A 102 -8.43 9.41 -9.67
CA VAL A 102 -7.33 9.09 -8.74
C VAL A 102 -7.84 9.30 -7.33
N TYR A 103 -7.65 8.31 -6.46
CA TYR A 103 -8.02 8.37 -5.05
C TYR A 103 -6.78 8.60 -4.21
N ALA A 104 -6.92 9.33 -3.10
CA ALA A 104 -5.86 9.50 -2.12
C ALA A 104 -6.40 9.51 -0.70
N ALA A 105 -5.63 8.96 0.23
CA ALA A 105 -5.92 9.03 1.66
C ALA A 105 -4.94 9.98 2.36
N ASN A 106 -5.42 10.80 3.28
CA ASN A 106 -4.62 11.71 4.08
C ASN A 106 -4.68 11.32 5.56
N TYR A 107 -3.57 10.76 6.05
CA TYR A 107 -3.45 10.26 7.41
C TYR A 107 -3.63 11.34 8.47
N HIS A 108 -3.01 12.51 8.30
CA HIS A 108 -3.01 13.52 9.37
C HIS A 108 -4.23 14.45 9.36
N LEU A 109 -4.96 14.51 8.24
CA LEU A 109 -6.18 15.31 8.12
C LEU A 109 -7.46 14.48 8.27
N GLY A 110 -7.35 13.15 8.32
CA GLY A 110 -8.50 12.26 8.44
C GLY A 110 -9.46 12.38 7.25
N GLU A 111 -8.91 12.50 6.04
CA GLU A 111 -9.72 12.75 4.84
C GLU A 111 -9.30 11.90 3.64
N VAL A 112 -10.25 11.73 2.74
CA VAL A 112 -10.09 11.06 1.45
C VAL A 112 -10.33 12.09 0.36
N ARG A 113 -9.45 12.11 -0.64
CA ARG A 113 -9.57 13.01 -1.80
C ARG A 113 -9.78 12.20 -3.07
N VAL A 114 -10.70 12.67 -3.89
CA VAL A 114 -10.96 12.14 -5.23
C VAL A 114 -10.53 13.19 -6.23
N TYR A 115 -9.77 12.78 -7.24
CA TYR A 115 -9.34 13.62 -8.33
C TYR A 115 -9.87 13.08 -9.66
N LYS A 116 -10.32 13.96 -10.55
CA LYS A 116 -10.51 13.61 -11.96
C LYS A 116 -9.15 13.55 -12.64
N ARG A 117 -8.90 12.49 -13.40
CA ARG A 117 -7.76 12.36 -14.30
C ARG A 117 -8.16 12.89 -15.68
N LEU A 118 -7.50 13.96 -16.11
CA LEU A 118 -7.65 14.51 -17.44
C LEU A 118 -6.96 13.63 -18.48
N SER A 119 -7.28 13.83 -19.77
CA SER A 119 -6.78 13.00 -20.86
C SER A 119 -5.26 13.02 -21.04
N ASP A 120 -4.60 14.08 -20.57
CA ASP A 120 -3.13 14.25 -20.60
C ASP A 120 -2.45 13.80 -19.30
N GLY A 121 -3.19 13.17 -18.39
CA GLY A 121 -2.69 12.67 -17.12
C GLY A 121 -2.72 13.68 -15.97
N GLN A 122 -3.01 14.96 -16.23
CA GLN A 122 -3.20 15.95 -15.16
C GLN A 122 -4.37 15.56 -14.25
N ILE A 123 -4.36 16.09 -13.03
CA ILE A 123 -5.44 15.87 -12.06
C ILE A 123 -6.13 17.15 -11.63
N GLU A 124 -7.42 17.06 -11.33
CA GLU A 124 -8.23 18.13 -10.75
C GLU A 124 -9.03 17.58 -9.55
N LEU A 125 -9.13 18.35 -8.46
CA LEU A 125 -9.89 17.90 -7.29
C LEU A 125 -11.37 17.76 -7.66
N ALA A 126 -11.91 16.55 -7.46
CA ALA A 126 -13.32 16.24 -7.66
C ALA A 126 -14.08 16.32 -6.34
N ASP A 127 -13.52 15.75 -5.28
CA ASP A 127 -14.17 15.66 -3.97
C ASP A 127 -13.18 15.53 -2.82
N THR A 128 -13.62 15.92 -1.63
CA THR A 128 -12.92 15.67 -0.37
C THR A 128 -13.95 15.25 0.67
N VAL A 129 -13.77 14.07 1.26
CA VAL A 129 -14.57 13.59 2.38
C VAL A 129 -13.69 13.57 3.62
N LYS A 130 -14.08 14.32 4.64
CA LYS A 130 -13.44 14.29 5.95
C LYS A 130 -14.22 13.34 6.86
N HIS A 131 -13.52 12.37 7.45
CA HIS A 131 -14.11 11.46 8.42
C HIS A 131 -14.32 12.18 9.76
N GLU A 132 -15.35 11.77 10.49
CA GLU A 132 -15.56 12.23 11.86
C GLU A 132 -14.53 11.62 12.81
N ASP A 133 -14.09 12.39 13.81
CA ASP A 133 -13.15 11.93 14.82
C ASP A 133 -13.88 11.10 15.88
N LEU A 134 -13.83 9.76 15.75
CA LEU A 134 -14.45 8.83 16.71
C LEU A 134 -13.50 8.40 17.82
N HIS A 135 -12.19 8.53 17.59
CA HIS A 135 -11.09 8.22 18.51
C HIS A 135 -11.03 6.76 19.00
N GLY A 136 -10.03 6.01 18.53
CA GLY A 136 -9.67 4.72 19.12
C GLY A 136 -8.89 4.84 20.45
N PRO A 137 -8.68 3.72 21.17
CA PRO A 137 -8.08 3.73 22.51
C PRO A 137 -6.55 3.92 22.56
N LYS A 138 -5.86 3.86 21.42
CA LYS A 138 -4.38 3.90 21.36
C LYS A 138 -3.84 5.33 21.31
N PRO A 139 -2.60 5.59 21.78
CA PRO A 139 -1.97 6.92 21.73
C PRO A 139 -1.91 7.55 20.33
N GLU A 140 -1.82 6.72 19.29
CA GLU A 140 -1.82 7.11 17.89
C GLU A 140 -3.19 7.62 17.43
N GLN A 141 -4.28 7.11 18.00
CA GLN A 141 -5.67 7.29 17.57
C GLN A 141 -6.32 8.56 18.12
N LYS A 142 -5.73 9.71 17.80
CA LYS A 142 -6.19 11.03 18.27
C LYS A 142 -7.32 11.65 17.44
N GLY A 143 -7.93 10.88 16.55
CA GLY A 143 -8.96 11.29 15.60
C GLY A 143 -8.93 10.34 14.40
N ALA A 144 -9.63 10.68 13.33
CA ALA A 144 -9.59 9.93 12.07
C ALA A 144 -8.20 10.00 11.41
N LEU A 145 -7.73 8.87 10.89
CA LEU A 145 -6.42 8.71 10.26
C LEU A 145 -6.53 7.82 9.00
N CYS A 146 -7.18 8.34 7.95
CA CYS A 146 -7.36 7.62 6.68
C CYS A 146 -6.00 7.22 6.08
N HIS A 147 -5.77 5.91 5.93
CA HIS A 147 -4.47 5.37 5.50
C HIS A 147 -4.53 4.69 4.12
N PHE A 148 -5.70 4.27 3.66
CA PHE A 148 -5.87 3.58 2.38
C PHE A 148 -7.14 4.05 1.68
N ALA A 149 -7.13 4.13 0.35
CA ALA A 149 -8.31 4.44 -0.45
C ALA A 149 -8.18 3.80 -1.85
N ASN A 150 -8.90 2.70 -2.09
CA ASN A 150 -8.86 1.98 -3.37
C ASN A 150 -10.18 1.27 -3.69
N LEU A 151 -10.30 0.67 -4.86
CA LEU A 151 -11.52 0.00 -5.30
C LEU A 151 -11.75 -1.34 -4.61
N THR A 152 -13.01 -1.60 -4.29
CA THR A 152 -13.53 -2.94 -4.00
C THR A 152 -13.78 -3.72 -5.30
N PRO A 153 -13.98 -5.05 -5.23
CA PRO A 153 -14.29 -5.88 -6.40
C PRO A 153 -15.58 -5.47 -7.15
N ASP A 154 -16.55 -4.86 -6.47
CA ASP A 154 -17.78 -4.33 -7.05
C ASP A 154 -17.68 -2.84 -7.47
N ASN A 155 -16.47 -2.26 -7.46
CA ASN A 155 -16.14 -0.89 -7.88
C ASN A 155 -16.69 0.23 -6.97
N ARG A 156 -16.87 -0.04 -5.68
CA ARG A 156 -16.99 0.98 -4.62
C ARG A 156 -15.59 1.46 -4.21
N LEU A 157 -15.52 2.59 -3.51
CA LEU A 157 -14.29 2.98 -2.82
C LEU A 157 -14.28 2.33 -1.45
N VAL A 158 -13.20 1.65 -1.07
CA VAL A 158 -12.93 1.22 0.31
C VAL A 158 -11.82 2.07 0.90
N VAL A 159 -12.01 2.49 2.16
CA VAL A 159 -11.09 3.36 2.89
C VAL A 159 -10.81 2.73 4.25
N CYS A 160 -9.53 2.52 4.58
CA CYS A 160 -9.13 2.11 5.92
C CYS A 160 -8.78 3.35 6.74
N ASP A 161 -9.41 3.47 7.91
CA ASP A 161 -9.18 4.53 8.87
C ASP A 161 -8.54 3.95 10.13
N LEU A 162 -7.24 4.19 10.26
CA LEU A 162 -6.45 3.69 11.39
C LEU A 162 -6.89 4.32 12.71
N GLY A 163 -7.33 5.57 12.65
CA GLY A 163 -7.67 6.36 13.82
C GLY A 163 -8.98 5.94 14.47
N ASN A 164 -9.93 5.51 13.65
CA ASN A 164 -11.28 5.14 14.06
C ASN A 164 -11.52 3.64 14.20
N ASP A 165 -10.51 2.79 13.98
CA ASP A 165 -10.68 1.32 13.92
C ASP A 165 -11.79 0.92 12.94
N ALA A 166 -11.80 1.52 11.75
CA ALA A 166 -12.91 1.40 10.82
C ALA A 166 -12.50 1.25 9.36
N VAL A 167 -13.31 0.48 8.63
CA VAL A 167 -13.28 0.38 7.17
C VAL A 167 -14.57 0.95 6.61
N TYR A 168 -14.42 2.01 5.82
CA TYR A 168 -15.52 2.69 5.16
C TYR A 168 -15.65 2.18 3.72
N THR A 169 -16.88 2.10 3.21
CA THR A 169 -17.12 1.99 1.77
C THR A 169 -18.07 3.06 1.26
N TYR A 170 -17.82 3.52 0.03
CA TYR A 170 -18.60 4.57 -0.62
C TYR A 170 -19.01 4.15 -2.03
N ALA A 171 -20.22 4.54 -2.42
CA ALA A 171 -20.57 4.66 -3.83
C ALA A 171 -19.76 5.81 -4.47
N ILE A 172 -19.45 5.67 -5.77
CA ILE A 172 -18.69 6.66 -6.54
C ILE A 172 -19.50 7.03 -7.77
N SER A 173 -19.84 8.30 -7.93
CA SER A 173 -20.46 8.83 -9.15
C SER A 173 -19.44 9.01 -10.27
N ASP A 174 -19.92 9.16 -11.52
CA ASP A 174 -19.06 9.39 -12.68
C ASP A 174 -18.28 10.71 -12.60
N ASP A 175 -18.79 11.71 -11.88
CA ASP A 175 -18.10 12.97 -11.63
C ASP A 175 -17.19 12.95 -10.38
N GLY A 176 -17.03 11.78 -9.75
CA GLY A 176 -16.07 11.54 -8.66
C GLY A 176 -16.57 11.95 -7.27
N LYS A 177 -17.88 12.02 -7.05
CA LYS A 177 -18.47 12.26 -5.73
C LYS A 177 -18.68 10.97 -4.96
N LEU A 178 -18.37 11.03 -3.66
CA LEU A 178 -18.57 9.92 -2.74
C LEU A 178 -19.93 10.05 -2.03
N SER A 179 -20.66 8.93 -1.91
CA SER A 179 -21.96 8.87 -1.23
C SER A 179 -22.20 7.48 -0.64
N ASP A 180 -23.36 7.29 -0.01
CA ASP A 180 -23.83 5.99 0.52
C ASP A 180 -22.78 5.29 1.40
N GLU A 181 -22.30 6.02 2.41
CA GLU A 181 -21.30 5.53 3.35
C GLU A 181 -21.81 4.31 4.12
N LEU A 182 -20.99 3.26 4.11
CA LEU A 182 -21.15 2.08 4.97
C LEU A 182 -19.88 1.92 5.81
N ILE A 183 -20.02 1.48 7.05
CA ILE A 183 -18.91 1.38 7.99
C ILE A 183 -18.88 -0.03 8.62
N TYR A 184 -17.71 -0.66 8.56
CA TYR A 184 -17.35 -1.78 9.41
C TYR A 184 -16.42 -1.28 10.51
N PHE A 185 -16.71 -1.66 11.76
CA PHE A 185 -15.86 -1.35 12.91
C PHE A 185 -15.09 -2.60 13.34
N SER A 186 -13.77 -2.49 13.35
CA SER A 186 -12.86 -3.47 13.91
C SER A 186 -12.86 -3.40 15.45
N ALA A 187 -12.16 -4.33 16.10
CA ALA A 187 -12.00 -4.26 17.54
C ALA A 187 -11.25 -2.96 17.96
N PRO A 188 -11.60 -2.33 19.10
CA PRO A 188 -10.91 -1.13 19.55
C PRO A 188 -9.39 -1.32 19.68
N GLY A 189 -8.62 -0.46 19.02
CA GLY A 189 -7.17 -0.47 18.97
C GLY A 189 -6.54 -1.33 17.87
N SER A 190 -7.33 -1.82 16.91
CA SER A 190 -6.87 -2.54 15.71
C SER A 190 -5.95 -1.67 14.84
N GLY A 191 -6.37 -0.45 14.53
CA GLY A 191 -5.67 0.46 13.63
C GLY A 191 -5.66 0.01 12.19
N ASP A 192 -6.82 0.04 11.53
CA ASP A 192 -7.04 -0.47 10.18
C ASP A 192 -6.20 0.29 9.14
N ARG A 193 -5.27 -0.43 8.49
CA ARG A 193 -4.23 0.21 7.68
C ARG A 193 -4.45 0.02 6.19
N HIS A 194 -4.30 -1.22 5.70
CA HIS A 194 -4.42 -1.60 4.28
C HIS A 194 -5.33 -2.83 4.17
N ILE A 195 -6.02 -2.97 3.04
CA ILE A 195 -6.91 -4.10 2.76
C ILE A 195 -6.66 -4.66 1.35
N THR A 196 -6.83 -5.96 1.17
CA THR A 196 -6.82 -6.62 -0.15
C THR A 196 -7.98 -7.62 -0.25
N PHE A 197 -8.36 -8.02 -1.46
CA PHE A 197 -9.55 -8.85 -1.71
C PHE A 197 -9.18 -10.16 -2.40
N SER A 198 -9.98 -11.20 -2.15
CA SER A 198 -9.94 -12.43 -2.95
C SER A 198 -10.34 -12.16 -4.39
N ALA A 199 -9.85 -12.98 -5.33
CA ALA A 199 -10.13 -12.82 -6.76
C ALA A 199 -11.62 -12.96 -7.12
N ASP A 200 -12.37 -13.75 -6.35
CA ASP A 200 -13.84 -13.88 -6.51
C ASP A 200 -14.62 -12.75 -5.82
N GLY A 201 -13.92 -11.84 -5.14
CA GLY A 201 -14.44 -10.68 -4.46
C GLY A 201 -15.27 -10.96 -3.22
N LYS A 202 -15.29 -12.19 -2.69
CA LYS A 202 -16.12 -12.56 -1.54
C LYS A 202 -15.45 -12.35 -0.19
N PHE A 203 -14.13 -12.22 -0.18
CA PHE A 203 -13.36 -12.08 1.04
C PHE A 203 -12.43 -10.88 0.95
N ALA A 204 -12.21 -10.26 2.09
CA ALA A 204 -11.21 -9.22 2.27
C ALA A 204 -10.26 -9.60 3.41
N TYR A 205 -9.02 -9.18 3.28
CA TYR A 205 -7.95 -9.41 4.24
C TYR A 205 -7.47 -8.04 4.70
N LEU A 206 -7.68 -7.71 5.97
CA LEU A 206 -7.46 -6.40 6.56
C LEU A 206 -6.24 -6.44 7.48
N ALA A 207 -5.27 -5.57 7.19
CA ALA A 207 -4.06 -5.40 7.96
C ALA A 207 -4.29 -4.37 9.07
N CYS A 208 -4.25 -4.81 10.34
CA CYS A 208 -4.46 -3.98 11.51
C CYS A 208 -3.10 -3.63 12.14
N GLU A 209 -2.71 -2.35 12.02
CA GLU A 209 -1.38 -1.83 12.37
C GLU A 209 -1.09 -1.94 13.87
N LEU A 210 -2.00 -1.46 14.70
CA LEU A 210 -1.72 -1.09 16.09
C LEU A 210 -1.84 -2.27 17.07
N ASP A 211 -2.57 -3.31 16.70
CA ASP A 211 -2.66 -4.56 17.47
C ASP A 211 -1.89 -5.73 16.83
N SER A 212 -1.24 -5.51 15.69
CA SER A 212 -0.46 -6.52 14.97
C SER A 212 -1.27 -7.76 14.61
N THR A 213 -2.43 -7.53 13.99
CA THR A 213 -3.33 -8.59 13.54
C THR A 213 -3.69 -8.50 12.06
N LEU A 214 -4.16 -9.63 11.56
CA LEU A 214 -4.86 -9.78 10.30
C LEU A 214 -6.30 -10.15 10.61
N GLU A 215 -7.25 -9.42 10.03
CA GLU A 215 -8.66 -9.80 10.01
C GLU A 215 -9.05 -10.37 8.63
N VAL A 216 -9.72 -11.53 8.62
CA VAL A 216 -10.36 -12.10 7.43
C VAL A 216 -11.84 -11.79 7.51
N LEU A 217 -12.34 -11.13 6.46
CA LEU A 217 -13.70 -10.59 6.40
C LEU A 217 -14.45 -11.22 5.23
N ALA A 218 -15.71 -11.63 5.44
CA ALA A 218 -16.64 -11.80 4.33
C ALA A 218 -17.02 -10.44 3.78
N TYR A 219 -17.15 -10.31 2.47
CA TYR A 219 -17.52 -9.08 1.77
C TYR A 219 -18.77 -9.28 0.92
N GLU A 220 -19.74 -8.40 1.08
CA GLU A 220 -20.93 -8.35 0.24
C GLU A 220 -21.42 -6.90 0.09
N ASN A 221 -21.42 -6.38 -1.15
CA ASN A 221 -22.01 -5.09 -1.53
C ASN A 221 -21.59 -3.89 -0.64
N GLY A 222 -20.30 -3.80 -0.31
CA GLY A 222 -19.76 -2.73 0.55
C GLY A 222 -19.79 -3.02 2.05
N THR A 223 -20.39 -4.13 2.48
CA THR A 223 -20.43 -4.54 3.89
C THR A 223 -19.41 -5.62 4.18
N PHE A 224 -18.91 -5.65 5.42
CA PHE A 224 -17.94 -6.63 5.90
C PHE A 224 -18.47 -7.37 7.12
N THR A 225 -18.11 -8.64 7.26
CA THR A 225 -18.36 -9.45 8.47
C THR A 225 -17.10 -10.20 8.86
N LEU A 226 -16.65 -10.04 10.11
CA LEU A 226 -15.48 -10.73 10.64
C LEU A 226 -15.67 -12.25 10.64
N LEU A 227 -14.72 -12.97 10.03
CA LEU A 227 -14.66 -14.44 10.03
C LEU A 227 -13.53 -14.96 10.93
N GLN A 228 -12.39 -14.29 10.88
CA GLN A 228 -11.20 -14.70 11.63
C GLN A 228 -10.36 -13.47 11.98
N LYS A 229 -9.76 -13.50 13.17
CA LYS A 229 -8.69 -12.58 13.57
C LYS A 229 -7.49 -13.38 14.03
N ILE A 230 -6.30 -13.04 13.53
CA ILE A 230 -5.07 -13.80 13.80
C ILE A 230 -3.87 -12.86 13.99
N SER A 231 -2.99 -13.17 14.95
CA SER A 231 -1.78 -12.38 15.19
C SER A 231 -0.75 -12.58 14.08
N THR A 232 -0.12 -11.48 13.69
CA THR A 232 0.95 -11.43 12.68
C THR A 232 2.33 -11.66 13.31
N LEU A 233 2.40 -11.85 14.63
CA LEU A 233 3.63 -11.99 15.40
C LEU A 233 3.75 -13.38 16.03
N PRO A 234 4.98 -13.85 16.28
CA PRO A 234 5.19 -14.95 17.20
C PRO A 234 4.85 -14.51 18.64
N GLU A 235 4.32 -15.42 19.45
CA GLU A 235 3.96 -15.14 20.85
C GLU A 235 5.15 -14.65 21.70
N THR A 236 6.37 -14.93 21.25
CA THR A 236 7.61 -14.51 21.90
C THR A 236 8.00 -13.05 21.65
N HIS A 237 7.35 -12.35 20.71
CA HIS A 237 7.66 -10.94 20.44
C HIS A 237 6.87 -10.02 21.37
N THR A 238 7.58 -9.26 22.21
CA THR A 238 6.99 -8.32 23.17
C THR A 238 7.38 -6.86 22.90
N GLY A 239 8.17 -6.61 21.86
CA GLY A 239 8.63 -5.28 21.49
C GLY A 239 7.59 -4.51 20.67
N PHE A 240 7.96 -3.30 20.24
CA PHE A 240 7.17 -2.55 19.27
C PHE A 240 6.93 -3.39 18.01
N ASN A 241 5.73 -3.28 17.46
CA ASN A 241 5.44 -3.73 16.12
C ASN A 241 4.33 -2.90 15.49
N GLY A 242 4.43 -2.65 14.19
CA GLY A 242 3.35 -2.09 13.39
C GLY A 242 3.24 -2.84 12.06
N VAL A 243 2.10 -3.47 11.81
CA VAL A 243 1.80 -4.08 10.51
C VAL A 243 1.82 -3.01 9.42
N ALA A 244 2.26 -3.35 8.20
CA ALA A 244 2.29 -2.41 7.09
C ALA A 244 1.59 -2.91 5.83
N ALA A 245 2.32 -3.46 4.87
CA ALA A 245 1.76 -3.86 3.58
C ALA A 245 1.11 -5.25 3.66
N ILE A 246 0.11 -5.47 2.81
CA ILE A 246 -0.60 -6.74 2.63
C ILE A 246 -0.72 -7.05 1.14
N ARG A 247 -0.38 -8.28 0.73
CA ARG A 247 -0.47 -8.72 -0.68
C ARG A 247 -0.94 -10.16 -0.76
N LEU A 248 -1.96 -10.41 -1.58
CA LEU A 248 -2.47 -11.74 -1.92
C LEU A 248 -1.89 -12.16 -3.27
N THR A 249 -1.51 -13.43 -3.42
CA THR A 249 -1.10 -13.97 -4.73
C THR A 249 -2.27 -14.01 -5.70
N ALA A 250 -2.00 -13.88 -7.00
CA ALA A 250 -3.02 -13.90 -8.06
C ALA A 250 -3.80 -15.23 -8.09
N ASP A 251 -3.17 -16.34 -7.69
CA ASP A 251 -3.85 -17.64 -7.55
C ASP A 251 -4.64 -17.80 -6.24
N GLY A 252 -4.62 -16.79 -5.37
CA GLY A 252 -5.37 -16.73 -4.12
C GLY A 252 -4.90 -17.69 -3.03
N LYS A 253 -3.73 -18.34 -3.19
CA LYS A 253 -3.27 -19.37 -2.25
C LYS A 253 -2.47 -18.84 -1.07
N PHE A 254 -1.77 -17.72 -1.23
CA PHE A 254 -0.88 -17.18 -0.21
C PHE A 254 -1.09 -15.70 0.00
N LEU A 255 -1.07 -15.31 1.27
CA LEU A 255 -1.17 -13.93 1.72
C LEU A 255 0.12 -13.58 2.48
N TYR A 256 0.69 -12.44 2.16
CA TYR A 256 1.90 -11.93 2.77
C TYR A 256 1.60 -10.61 3.46
N LEU A 257 2.22 -10.41 4.62
CA LEU A 257 2.06 -9.19 5.41
C LEU A 257 3.40 -8.77 6.00
N SER A 258 3.74 -7.48 5.97
CA SER A 258 4.97 -6.98 6.59
C SER A 258 4.74 -6.45 8.00
N ASN A 259 5.71 -6.73 8.88
CA ASN A 259 5.75 -6.30 10.28
C ASN A 259 6.95 -5.37 10.48
N ARG A 260 6.73 -4.13 10.92
CA ARG A 260 7.78 -3.16 11.26
C ARG A 260 8.10 -3.25 12.74
N GLY A 261 9.34 -3.53 13.11
CA GLY A 261 9.78 -3.75 14.49
C GLY A 261 10.09 -5.22 14.78
N HIS A 262 9.24 -6.16 14.35
CA HIS A 262 9.65 -7.57 14.19
C HIS A 262 10.45 -7.79 12.89
N ASP A 263 10.35 -6.85 11.95
CA ASP A 263 11.14 -6.77 10.71
C ASP A 263 11.11 -8.09 9.90
N SER A 264 9.88 -8.52 9.62
CA SER A 264 9.58 -9.78 8.95
C SER A 264 8.46 -9.64 7.93
N ILE A 265 8.47 -10.49 6.89
CA ILE A 265 7.25 -10.88 6.20
C ILE A 265 6.66 -12.10 6.92
N VAL A 266 5.41 -12.00 7.38
CA VAL A 266 4.63 -13.18 7.80
C VAL A 266 3.88 -13.73 6.57
N THR A 267 3.93 -15.04 6.40
CA THR A 267 3.24 -15.75 5.32
C THR A 267 2.08 -16.55 5.87
N PHE A 268 0.93 -16.41 5.22
CA PHE A 268 -0.26 -17.20 5.47
C PHE A 268 -0.66 -18.00 4.24
N LYS A 269 -1.12 -19.23 4.45
CA LYS A 269 -1.83 -20.03 3.45
C LYS A 269 -3.31 -19.71 3.54
N VAL A 270 -3.94 -19.41 2.42
CA VAL A 270 -5.39 -19.23 2.35
C VAL A 270 -6.07 -20.59 2.42
N ALA A 271 -7.08 -20.70 3.28
CA ALA A 271 -7.84 -21.91 3.54
C ALA A 271 -9.34 -21.67 3.33
N GLN A 272 -10.11 -22.75 3.28
CA GLN A 272 -11.58 -22.70 3.18
C GLN A 272 -12.09 -21.78 2.05
N ASN A 273 -11.45 -21.85 0.87
CA ASN A 273 -11.76 -21.03 -0.30
C ASN A 273 -11.70 -19.50 -0.05
N GLY A 274 -10.89 -19.04 0.90
CA GLY A 274 -10.73 -17.62 1.24
C GLY A 274 -11.33 -17.20 2.57
N ALA A 275 -12.19 -18.03 3.17
CA ALA A 275 -12.89 -17.70 4.41
C ALA A 275 -11.99 -17.72 5.66
N SER A 276 -10.76 -18.22 5.54
CA SER A 276 -9.79 -18.27 6.64
C SER A 276 -8.36 -18.35 6.11
N VAL A 277 -7.40 -18.16 7.00
CA VAL A 277 -5.98 -18.33 6.74
C VAL A 277 -5.29 -19.16 7.83
N GLU A 278 -4.22 -19.86 7.43
CA GLU A 278 -3.30 -20.57 8.31
C GLU A 278 -1.91 -19.93 8.23
N ARG A 279 -1.34 -19.55 9.38
CA ARG A 279 0.00 -18.97 9.43
C ARG A 279 1.06 -20.03 9.16
N ILE A 280 1.90 -19.79 8.14
CA ILE A 280 2.99 -20.70 7.75
C ILE A 280 4.25 -20.39 8.54
N GLY A 281 4.59 -19.11 8.67
CA GLY A 281 5.80 -18.68 9.37
C GLY A 281 6.17 -17.23 9.09
N TRP A 282 7.37 -16.87 9.54
CA TRP A 282 7.95 -15.54 9.39
C TRP A 282 9.31 -15.64 8.72
N THR A 283 9.57 -14.75 7.77
CA THR A 283 10.86 -14.59 7.14
C THR A 283 11.41 -13.22 7.50
N ALA A 284 12.60 -13.16 8.12
CA ALA A 284 13.30 -11.90 8.38
C ALA A 284 13.56 -11.16 7.06
N THR A 285 13.36 -9.84 7.04
CA THR A 285 13.46 -9.07 5.79
C THR A 285 14.87 -8.59 5.46
N GLU A 286 15.85 -8.87 6.33
CA GLU A 286 17.25 -8.44 6.19
C GLU A 286 17.40 -6.91 6.15
N GLY A 287 16.55 -6.19 6.89
CA GLY A 287 16.56 -4.74 7.05
C GLY A 287 15.54 -4.30 8.09
N ASN A 288 15.42 -2.99 8.33
CA ASN A 288 14.61 -2.44 9.41
C ASN A 288 13.39 -1.69 8.87
N ILE A 289 12.22 -1.90 9.49
CA ILE A 289 10.96 -1.23 9.14
C ILE A 289 10.56 -1.51 7.67
N PRO A 290 10.23 -2.78 7.32
CA PRO A 290 9.74 -3.16 6.00
C PRO A 290 8.34 -2.60 5.73
N ARG A 291 8.26 -1.33 5.31
CA ARG A 291 7.00 -0.59 5.21
C ARG A 291 6.17 -0.95 3.98
N ASP A 292 6.81 -1.37 2.90
CA ASP A 292 6.12 -1.90 1.73
C ASP A 292 6.95 -2.98 1.04
N PHE A 293 6.26 -3.83 0.30
CA PHE A 293 6.84 -4.85 -0.55
C PHE A 293 5.88 -5.15 -1.69
N ASN A 294 6.40 -5.72 -2.77
CA ASN A 294 5.56 -6.10 -3.91
C ASN A 294 6.14 -7.31 -4.65
N PHE A 295 5.27 -7.99 -5.40
CA PHE A 295 5.67 -9.08 -6.28
C PHE A 295 6.32 -8.53 -7.56
N ASN A 296 7.12 -9.36 -8.21
CA ASN A 296 7.38 -9.21 -9.64
C ASN A 296 6.16 -9.68 -10.46
N LYS A 297 6.18 -9.48 -11.79
CA LYS A 297 5.03 -9.77 -12.67
C LYS A 297 4.58 -11.23 -12.63
N THR A 298 5.50 -12.16 -12.43
CA THR A 298 5.20 -13.60 -12.40
C THR A 298 4.93 -14.14 -10.99
N GLU A 299 5.04 -13.30 -9.96
CA GLU A 299 5.01 -13.69 -8.54
C GLU A 299 6.01 -14.81 -8.18
N ASP A 300 7.14 -14.88 -8.87
CA ASP A 300 8.28 -15.74 -8.49
C ASP A 300 9.21 -15.03 -7.51
N PHE A 301 9.11 -13.70 -7.41
CA PHE A 301 9.94 -12.87 -6.55
C PHE A 301 9.11 -11.89 -5.72
N ILE A 302 9.63 -11.53 -4.55
CA ILE A 302 9.16 -10.42 -3.71
C ILE A 302 10.31 -9.45 -3.48
N VAL A 303 10.07 -8.16 -3.72
CA VAL A 303 10.98 -7.07 -3.36
C VAL A 303 10.44 -6.39 -2.11
N VAL A 304 11.24 -6.35 -1.05
CA VAL A 304 10.91 -5.69 0.22
C VAL A 304 11.75 -4.44 0.39
N ALA A 305 11.12 -3.32 0.73
CA ALA A 305 11.78 -2.05 0.99
C ALA A 305 11.82 -1.72 2.49
N HIS A 306 12.97 -1.24 2.95
CA HIS A 306 13.21 -0.90 4.36
C HIS A 306 13.36 0.60 4.54
N GLN A 307 12.50 1.17 5.37
CA GLN A 307 12.45 2.61 5.59
C GLN A 307 13.70 3.13 6.32
N ASP A 308 14.18 2.37 7.31
CA ASP A 308 15.14 2.87 8.31
C ASP A 308 16.57 2.32 8.12
N SER A 309 16.77 1.40 7.17
CA SER A 309 18.09 0.79 6.87
C SER A 309 18.58 1.00 5.43
N ASP A 310 17.86 1.77 4.61
CA ASP A 310 18.28 2.19 3.27
C ASP A 310 18.64 1.06 2.30
N ASN A 311 17.92 -0.06 2.38
CA ASN A 311 18.15 -1.23 1.53
C ASN A 311 16.85 -1.88 1.03
N LEU A 312 16.94 -2.53 -0.12
CA LEU A 312 15.97 -3.50 -0.62
C LEU A 312 16.48 -4.93 -0.42
N THR A 313 15.55 -5.85 -0.17
CA THR A 313 15.82 -7.30 -0.18
C THR A 313 14.95 -7.96 -1.24
N LEU A 314 15.56 -8.83 -2.04
CA LEU A 314 14.89 -9.68 -3.02
C LEU A 314 14.75 -11.10 -2.45
N PHE A 315 13.53 -11.61 -2.46
CA PHE A 315 13.22 -12.99 -2.11
C PHE A 315 12.76 -13.75 -3.34
N GLU A 316 13.22 -14.99 -3.49
CA GLU A 316 12.56 -16.01 -4.32
C GLU A 316 11.38 -16.59 -3.55
N ARG A 317 10.24 -16.72 -4.23
CA ARG A 317 9.00 -17.25 -3.69
C ARG A 317 8.77 -18.66 -4.20
N ASN A 318 8.65 -19.61 -3.29
CA ASN A 318 8.20 -20.95 -3.65
C ASN A 318 6.68 -20.92 -3.88
N LYS A 319 6.24 -21.18 -5.12
CA LYS A 319 4.82 -21.09 -5.50
C LYS A 319 3.90 -22.10 -4.83
N ASP A 320 4.44 -23.25 -4.43
CA ASP A 320 3.66 -24.36 -3.85
C ASP A 320 3.51 -24.25 -2.34
N THR A 321 4.50 -23.69 -1.65
CA THR A 321 4.56 -23.60 -0.19
C THR A 321 4.39 -22.18 0.34
N GLY A 322 4.54 -21.18 -0.51
CA GLY A 322 4.55 -19.77 -0.13
C GLY A 322 5.84 -19.30 0.54
N ALA A 323 6.80 -20.19 0.82
CA ALA A 323 8.04 -19.86 1.51
C ALA A 323 8.90 -18.86 0.71
N LEU A 324 9.66 -18.05 1.44
CA LEU A 324 10.56 -17.02 0.90
C LEU A 324 12.01 -17.36 1.22
N THR A 325 12.87 -17.31 0.21
CA THR A 325 14.33 -17.48 0.35
C THR A 325 15.03 -16.22 -0.14
N VAL A 326 15.98 -15.70 0.63
CA VAL A 326 16.77 -14.52 0.22
C VAL A 326 17.56 -14.86 -1.05
N ALA A 327 17.33 -14.10 -2.11
CA ALA A 327 18.11 -14.16 -3.35
C ALA A 327 19.20 -13.08 -3.38
N GLN A 328 18.85 -11.87 -2.93
CA GLN A 328 19.77 -10.75 -2.80
C GLN A 328 19.35 -9.90 -1.62
N LYS A 329 20.33 -9.36 -0.89
CA LYS A 329 20.10 -8.38 0.18
C LYS A 329 21.06 -7.21 0.04
N ASP A 330 20.82 -6.16 0.81
CA ASP A 330 21.66 -4.96 0.88
C ASP A 330 21.79 -4.20 -0.45
N PHE A 331 20.78 -4.33 -1.33
CA PHE A 331 20.69 -3.45 -2.50
C PHE A 331 20.33 -2.05 -2.02
N TYR A 332 21.28 -1.13 -2.08
CA TYR A 332 21.10 0.22 -1.55
C TYR A 332 19.92 0.93 -2.22
N ALA A 333 19.01 1.48 -1.41
CA ALA A 333 17.94 2.38 -1.82
C ALA A 333 17.47 3.23 -0.63
N PRO A 334 17.63 4.57 -0.64
CA PRO A 334 17.45 5.38 0.55
C PRO A 334 15.97 5.62 0.89
N GLU A 335 15.62 5.40 2.16
CA GLU A 335 14.34 5.81 2.78
C GLU A 335 13.05 5.30 2.10
N ILE A 336 13.11 4.16 1.41
CA ILE A 336 12.02 3.66 0.56
C ILE A 336 10.85 3.13 1.41
N THR A 337 9.63 3.54 1.03
CA THR A 337 8.37 3.13 1.68
C THR A 337 7.29 2.67 0.70
N CYS A 338 7.58 2.62 -0.60
CA CYS A 338 6.66 2.14 -1.64
C CYS A 338 7.42 1.39 -2.73
N VAL A 339 6.89 0.24 -3.16
CA VAL A 339 7.45 -0.62 -4.22
C VAL A 339 6.37 -0.92 -5.26
N LEU A 340 6.62 -0.54 -6.52
CA LEU A 340 5.69 -0.70 -7.63
C LEU A 340 6.35 -1.39 -8.84
N PRO A 341 6.00 -2.63 -9.22
CA PRO A 341 6.34 -3.19 -10.52
C PRO A 341 5.56 -2.49 -11.63
N TYR A 342 6.16 -2.31 -12.81
CA TYR A 342 5.48 -1.74 -13.98
C TYR A 342 5.87 -2.41 -15.30
#